data_AF-A0A9Q3CSD1-F1
#
_entry.id   AF-A0A9Q3CSD1-F1
#
_cell.length_a   1.000
_cell.length_b   1.000
_cell.length_c   1.000
_cell.angle_alpha   90.00
_cell.angle_beta   90.00
_cell.angle_gamma   90.00
#
_symmetry.space_group_name_H-M   'P 1'
#
loop_
_entity.id
_entity.type
_entity.pdbx_description
1 polymer ?
#
loop_
_entity_poly.entity_id
_entity_poly.type
_entity_poly.pdbx_seq_one_letter_code
_entity_poly.pdbx_strand_id
1 'polypeptide(L)'
;MKAELRFINCLKYVEGIEPDVSGDKKEKSFCLLIRCLDDYTLSFVSNNIQPQQDGDGKALWDLLKEKFVGSGVQAQGAALNQFFDIKFQTVEQWVEDLCESTRKIQLSGVPIENYIISIFAIRSLPSKFESLIRVLKNSDRYPEIEDIIDFVESNQAQFSKAFIKSKVALLEESRSVKEKRKCHF
;
A
#
# COMPACT_ATOMS: atom_id res chain seq x y z
N MET A 1 -10.05 17.04 9.29
CA MET A 1 -10.28 15.90 10.21
C MET A 1 -9.07 15.47 11.04
N LYS A 2 -8.02 14.80 10.52
CA LYS A 2 -6.91 14.29 11.37
C LYS A 2 -6.19 15.37 12.19
N ALA A 3 -5.96 16.55 11.60
CA ALA A 3 -5.38 17.70 12.30
C ALA A 3 -6.30 18.25 13.40
N GLU A 4 -7.62 18.26 13.16
CA GLU A 4 -8.61 18.69 14.16
C GLU A 4 -8.70 17.71 15.33
N LEU A 5 -8.67 16.40 15.06
CA LEU A 5 -8.61 15.36 16.10
C LEU A 5 -7.34 15.46 16.97
N ARG A 6 -6.21 15.88 16.38
CA ARG A 6 -4.99 16.18 17.14
C ARG A 6 -5.16 17.42 17.99
N PHE A 7 -5.76 18.47 17.43
CA PHE A 7 -6.01 19.73 18.15
C PHE A 7 -6.89 19.52 19.38
N ILE A 8 -7.93 18.69 19.30
CA ILE A 8 -8.79 18.36 20.44
C ILE A 8 -8.26 17.19 21.30
N ASN A 9 -7.02 16.74 21.07
CA ASN A 9 -6.37 15.65 21.79
C ASN A 9 -7.19 14.33 21.84
N CYS A 10 -7.93 14.04 20.77
CA CYS A 10 -8.77 12.84 20.64
C CYS A 10 -8.24 11.83 19.62
N LEU A 11 -7.20 12.17 18.84
CA LEU A 11 -6.68 11.28 17.78
C LEU A 11 -6.28 9.89 18.33
N LYS A 12 -5.48 9.85 19.40
CA LYS A 12 -5.01 8.59 19.99
C LYS A 12 -6.15 7.73 20.55
N TYR A 13 -7.22 8.36 21.01
CA TYR A 13 -8.41 7.67 21.51
C TYR A 13 -9.18 7.01 20.37
N VAL A 14 -9.45 7.78 19.30
CA VAL A 14 -10.14 7.29 18.10
C VAL A 14 -9.34 6.18 17.41
N GLU A 15 -8.00 6.28 17.41
CA GLU A 15 -7.09 5.24 16.92
C GLU A 15 -6.99 4.01 17.85
N GLY A 16 -7.56 4.06 19.06
CA GLY A 16 -7.55 2.95 20.02
C GLY A 16 -6.23 2.74 20.76
N ILE A 17 -5.32 3.72 20.71
CA ILE A 17 -4.01 3.70 21.40
C ILE A 17 -4.19 4.01 22.90
N GLU A 18 -5.12 4.91 23.24
CA GLU A 18 -5.48 5.25 24.62
C GLU A 18 -6.93 4.82 24.89
N PRO A 19 -7.17 3.69 25.57
CA PRO A 19 -8.50 3.07 25.65
C PRO A 19 -9.45 3.73 26.66
N ASP A 20 -8.94 4.51 27.61
CA ASP A 20 -9.76 5.14 28.65
C ASP A 20 -9.48 6.62 28.74
N VAL A 21 -10.45 7.42 28.30
CA VAL A 21 -10.41 8.85 28.46
C VAL A 21 -11.82 9.32 28.75
N SER A 22 -11.90 10.17 29.78
CA SER A 22 -13.09 10.86 30.29
C SER A 22 -14.20 11.04 29.25
N GLY A 23 -15.46 10.94 29.65
CA GLY A 23 -16.63 11.12 28.76
C GLY A 23 -16.56 12.33 27.82
N ASP A 24 -15.86 13.40 28.22
CA ASP A 24 -15.55 14.56 27.39
C ASP A 24 -14.83 14.24 26.06
N LYS A 25 -13.86 13.30 26.03
CA LYS A 25 -13.18 12.92 24.78
C LYS A 25 -14.04 12.05 23.87
N LYS A 26 -14.91 11.23 24.46
CA LYS A 26 -15.88 10.40 23.72
C LYS A 26 -16.79 11.30 22.89
N GLU A 27 -17.44 12.24 23.58
CA GLU A 27 -18.41 13.14 22.99
C GLU A 27 -17.76 14.10 21.98
N LYS A 28 -16.62 14.72 22.33
CA LYS A 28 -15.93 15.67 21.44
C LYS A 28 -15.50 15.02 20.12
N SER A 29 -14.98 13.79 20.18
CA SER A 29 -14.60 13.07 18.97
C SER A 29 -15.81 12.64 18.16
N PHE A 30 -16.90 12.21 18.82
CA PHE A 30 -18.16 11.87 18.17
C PHE A 30 -18.74 13.06 17.39
N CYS A 31 -18.92 14.22 18.04
CA CYS A 31 -19.47 15.41 17.39
C CYS A 31 -18.60 15.87 16.21
N LEU A 32 -17.27 15.81 16.35
CA LEU A 32 -16.36 16.20 15.28
C LEU A 32 -16.45 15.27 14.08
N LEU A 33 -16.54 13.96 14.32
CA LEU A 33 -16.70 12.97 13.25
C LEU A 33 -18.03 13.16 12.53
N ILE A 34 -19.15 13.23 13.26
CA ILE A 34 -20.50 13.47 12.70
C ILE A 34 -20.54 14.72 11.82
N ARG A 35 -19.92 15.83 12.28
CA ARG A 35 -19.87 17.09 11.52
C ARG A 35 -19.15 16.96 10.16
N CYS A 36 -18.29 15.97 10.02
CA CYS A 36 -17.53 15.73 8.79
C CYS A 36 -18.19 14.70 7.86
N LEU A 37 -19.34 14.13 8.23
CA LEU A 37 -20.05 13.14 7.42
C LEU A 37 -21.06 13.81 6.48
N ASP A 38 -21.30 13.18 5.33
CA ASP A 38 -22.37 13.55 4.42
C ASP A 38 -23.71 12.92 4.83
N ASP A 39 -24.82 13.41 4.27
CA ASP A 39 -26.19 12.97 4.61
C ASP A 39 -26.39 11.46 4.43
N TYR A 40 -25.73 10.88 3.41
CA TYR A 40 -25.76 9.45 3.15
C TYR A 40 -25.09 8.66 4.28
N THR A 41 -23.92 9.10 4.73
CA THR A 41 -23.18 8.43 5.80
C THR A 41 -23.84 8.66 7.15
N LEU A 42 -24.42 9.84 7.40
CA LEU A 42 -25.22 10.12 8.59
C LEU A 42 -26.42 9.20 8.71
N SER A 43 -27.16 8.99 7.60
CA SER A 43 -28.29 8.05 7.56
C SER A 43 -27.86 6.62 7.88
N PHE A 44 -26.68 6.21 7.41
CA PHE A 44 -26.14 4.91 7.76
C PHE A 44 -25.78 4.81 9.24
N VAL A 45 -25.05 5.79 9.78
CA VAL A 45 -24.63 5.81 11.18
C VAL A 45 -25.86 5.75 12.09
N SER A 46 -26.87 6.57 11.83
CA SER A 46 -28.11 6.61 12.61
C SER A 46 -28.86 5.27 12.65
N ASN A 47 -28.70 4.42 11.64
CA ASN A 47 -29.37 3.12 11.57
C ASN A 47 -28.54 1.97 12.15
N ASN A 48 -27.22 2.15 12.31
CA ASN A 48 -26.31 1.05 12.65
C ASN A 48 -25.55 1.26 13.96
N ILE A 49 -25.50 2.48 14.49
CA ILE A 49 -24.89 2.74 15.79
C ILE A 49 -25.79 2.20 16.91
N GLN A 50 -25.19 1.47 17.85
CA GLN A 50 -25.95 0.97 19.00
C GLN A 50 -26.25 2.12 19.98
N PRO A 51 -27.40 2.12 20.68
CA PRO A 51 -27.74 3.18 21.63
C PRO A 51 -26.70 3.39 22.75
N GLN A 52 -25.95 2.34 23.11
CA GLN A 52 -24.88 2.41 24.11
C GLN A 52 -23.56 2.97 23.57
N GLN A 53 -23.45 3.09 22.25
CA GLN A 53 -22.28 3.59 21.51
C GLN A 53 -22.50 5.00 20.97
N ASP A 54 -23.73 5.51 21.06
CA ASP A 54 -24.07 6.89 20.70
C ASP A 54 -23.32 7.88 21.62
N GLY A 55 -22.70 8.90 21.04
CA GLY A 55 -21.76 9.79 21.75
C GLY A 55 -20.33 9.23 21.93
N ASP A 56 -20.04 7.98 21.51
CA ASP A 56 -18.69 7.42 21.54
C ASP A 56 -17.99 7.56 20.17
N GLY A 57 -17.09 8.54 20.06
CA GLY A 57 -16.38 8.81 18.81
C GLY A 57 -15.47 7.67 18.34
N LYS A 58 -14.99 6.80 19.24
CA LYS A 58 -14.25 5.61 18.82
C LYS A 58 -15.20 4.58 18.21
N ALA A 59 -16.35 4.34 18.82
CA ALA A 59 -17.34 3.42 18.27
C ALA A 59 -17.85 3.87 16.91
N LEU A 60 -18.09 5.18 16.73
CA LEU A 60 -18.43 5.76 15.44
C LEU A 60 -17.31 5.55 14.41
N TRP A 61 -16.05 5.79 14.79
CA TRP A 61 -14.91 5.57 13.90
C TRP A 61 -14.76 4.10 13.49
N ASP A 62 -14.97 3.17 14.43
CA ASP A 62 -14.95 1.73 14.14
C ASP A 62 -16.07 1.34 13.18
N LEU A 63 -17.29 1.85 13.37
CA LEU A 63 -18.43 1.63 12.48
C LEU A 63 -18.17 2.18 11.06
N LEU A 64 -17.56 3.36 10.95
CA LEU A 64 -17.17 3.94 9.66
C LEU A 64 -16.10 3.10 8.96
N LYS A 65 -15.11 2.60 9.70
CA LYS A 65 -14.11 1.67 9.15
C LYS A 65 -14.78 0.39 8.67
N GLU A 66 -15.71 -0.19 9.43
CA GLU A 66 -16.46 -1.36 9.02
C GLU A 66 -17.19 -1.13 7.70
N LYS A 67 -17.91 0.00 7.54
CA LYS A 67 -18.63 0.32 6.31
C LYS A 67 -17.72 0.54 5.09
N PHE A 68 -16.67 1.35 5.24
CA PHE A 68 -15.92 1.87 4.10
C PHE A 68 -14.64 1.09 3.79
N VAL A 69 -14.08 0.43 4.79
CA VAL A 69 -12.90 -0.42 4.62
C VAL A 69 -13.29 -1.89 4.53
N GLY A 70 -14.45 -2.26 5.09
CA GLY A 70 -14.84 -3.64 5.31
C GLY A 70 -14.10 -4.20 6.53
N SER A 71 -14.82 -4.50 7.61
CA SER A 71 -14.24 -5.24 8.72
C SER A 71 -14.51 -6.73 8.53
N GLY A 72 -13.46 -7.52 8.34
CA GLY A 72 -13.57 -8.96 8.33
C GLY A 72 -12.43 -9.65 7.59
N VAL A 73 -12.30 -10.96 7.85
CA VAL A 73 -11.32 -11.85 7.20
C VAL A 73 -11.40 -11.78 5.67
N GLN A 74 -12.59 -11.50 5.11
CA GLN A 74 -12.79 -11.35 3.67
C GLN A 74 -12.16 -10.07 3.11
N ALA A 75 -12.31 -8.92 3.79
CA ALA A 75 -11.71 -7.65 3.36
C ALA A 75 -10.18 -7.69 3.52
N GLN A 76 -9.70 -8.31 4.60
CA GLN A 76 -8.29 -8.58 4.82
C GLN A 76 -7.70 -9.52 3.76
N GLY A 77 -8.41 -10.61 3.44
CA GLY A 77 -8.03 -11.54 2.38
C GLY A 77 -8.00 -10.88 1.00
N ALA A 78 -8.98 -10.02 0.69
CA ALA A 78 -9.01 -9.27 -0.56
C ALA A 78 -7.84 -8.27 -0.66
N ALA A 79 -7.55 -7.53 0.41
CA ALA A 79 -6.42 -6.59 0.45
C ALA A 79 -5.07 -7.31 0.30
N LEU A 80 -4.90 -8.47 0.96
CA LEU A 80 -3.71 -9.30 0.83
C LEU A 80 -3.56 -9.88 -0.58
N ASN A 81 -4.64 -10.42 -1.15
CA ASN A 81 -4.61 -10.96 -2.52
C ASN A 81 -4.25 -9.87 -3.53
N GLN A 82 -4.87 -8.68 -3.42
CA GLN A 82 -4.56 -7.55 -4.28
C GLN A 82 -3.08 -7.16 -4.18
N PHE A 83 -2.52 -7.15 -2.97
CA PHE A 83 -1.11 -6.83 -2.76
C PHE A 83 -0.16 -7.93 -3.30
N PHE A 84 -0.49 -9.21 -3.14
CA PHE A 84 0.33 -10.30 -3.66
C PHE A 84 0.26 -10.45 -5.19
N ASP A 85 -0.82 -9.97 -5.81
CA ASP A 85 -1.03 -10.01 -7.26
C ASP A 85 -0.45 -8.79 -7.99
N ILE A 86 0.27 -7.89 -7.31
CA ILE A 86 0.96 -6.76 -7.94
C ILE A 86 1.96 -7.29 -8.99
N LYS A 87 1.76 -6.86 -10.24
CA LYS A 87 2.60 -7.23 -11.38
C LYS A 87 3.32 -6.02 -11.90
N PHE A 88 4.63 -6.15 -12.10
CA PHE A 88 5.42 -5.10 -12.72
C PHE A 88 5.10 -4.98 -14.22
N GLN A 89 4.60 -3.82 -14.63
CA GLN A 89 4.40 -3.46 -16.04
C GLN A 89 5.35 -2.32 -16.44
N THR A 90 5.16 -1.15 -15.85
CA THR A 90 6.07 -0.01 -15.88
C THR A 90 6.45 0.36 -14.45
N VAL A 91 7.45 1.25 -14.27
CA VAL A 91 7.83 1.70 -12.94
C VAL A 91 6.70 2.54 -12.33
N GLU A 92 6.12 3.44 -13.12
CA GLU A 92 5.05 4.34 -12.68
C GLU A 92 3.82 3.57 -12.20
N GLN A 93 3.32 2.62 -13.01
CA GLN A 93 2.19 1.78 -12.63
C GLN A 93 2.51 0.93 -11.41
N TRP A 94 3.72 0.39 -11.33
CA TRP A 94 4.15 -0.43 -10.21
C TRP A 94 4.19 0.38 -8.90
N VAL A 95 4.69 1.61 -8.93
CA VAL A 95 4.71 2.52 -7.76
C VAL A 95 3.29 2.86 -7.31
N GLU A 96 2.39 3.19 -8.25
CA GLU A 96 0.98 3.48 -7.93
C GLU A 96 0.30 2.27 -7.30
N ASP A 97 0.39 1.09 -7.93
CA ASP A 97 -0.22 -0.15 -7.46
C ASP A 97 0.32 -0.54 -6.07
N LEU A 98 1.63 -0.37 -5.84
CA LEU A 98 2.29 -0.67 -4.57
C LEU A 98 1.85 0.28 -3.45
N CYS A 99 1.81 1.59 -3.71
CA CYS A 99 1.33 2.58 -2.75
C CYS A 99 -0.15 2.36 -2.39
N GLU A 100 -1.00 2.14 -3.40
CA GLU A 100 -2.43 1.93 -3.19
C GLU A 100 -2.69 0.65 -2.37
N SER A 101 -2.03 -0.45 -2.74
CA SER A 101 -2.23 -1.74 -2.07
C SER A 101 -1.67 -1.75 -0.65
N THR A 102 -0.53 -1.08 -0.42
CA THR A 102 0.04 -0.89 0.92
C THR A 102 -0.92 -0.10 1.81
N ARG A 103 -1.52 0.98 1.28
CA ARG A 103 -2.54 1.76 2.00
C ARG A 103 -3.77 0.90 2.33
N LYS A 104 -4.23 0.07 1.39
CA LYS A 104 -5.37 -0.84 1.60
C LYS A 104 -5.09 -1.87 2.68
N ILE A 105 -3.90 -2.47 2.69
CA ILE A 105 -3.44 -3.38 3.74
C ILE A 105 -3.49 -2.67 5.11
N GLN A 106 -2.89 -1.49 5.22
CA GLN A 106 -2.85 -0.73 6.48
C GLN A 106 -4.25 -0.40 6.98
N LEU A 107 -5.15 -0.03 6.06
CA LEU A 107 -6.54 0.30 6.41
C LEU A 107 -7.35 -0.94 6.82
N SER A 108 -7.15 -2.07 6.14
CA SER A 108 -7.87 -3.33 6.43
C SER A 108 -7.52 -3.96 7.79
N GLY A 109 -6.53 -3.40 8.51
CA GLY A 109 -6.12 -3.89 9.82
C GLY A 109 -5.42 -5.24 9.77
N VAL A 110 -4.85 -5.60 8.61
CA VAL A 110 -4.01 -6.80 8.49
C VAL A 110 -2.74 -6.59 9.33
N PRO A 111 -2.43 -7.49 10.27
CA PRO A 111 -1.21 -7.40 11.07
C PRO A 111 -0.01 -7.87 10.24
N ILE A 112 0.47 -7.03 9.33
CA ILE A 112 1.67 -7.27 8.52
C ILE A 112 2.74 -6.25 8.88
N GLU A 113 3.93 -6.74 9.16
CA GLU A 113 5.07 -5.88 9.48
C GLU A 113 5.60 -5.21 8.21
N ASN A 114 6.09 -3.97 8.32
CA ASN A 114 6.60 -3.20 7.19
C ASN A 114 7.70 -3.95 6.41
N TYR A 115 8.57 -4.70 7.10
CA TYR A 115 9.63 -5.44 6.43
C TYR A 115 9.08 -6.52 5.47
N ILE A 116 7.91 -7.10 5.77
CA ILE A 116 7.25 -8.08 4.89
C ILE A 116 6.76 -7.38 3.63
N ILE A 117 6.18 -6.19 3.77
CA ILE A 117 5.77 -5.34 2.64
C ILE A 117 6.97 -5.05 1.74
N SER A 118 8.12 -4.70 2.32
CA SER A 118 9.38 -4.49 1.59
C SER A 118 9.86 -5.73 0.84
N ILE A 119 9.81 -6.91 1.47
CA ILE A 119 10.17 -8.18 0.81
C ILE A 119 9.30 -8.44 -0.42
N PHE A 120 7.98 -8.22 -0.31
CA PHE A 120 7.06 -8.41 -1.41
C PHE A 120 7.24 -7.38 -2.52
N ALA A 121 7.46 -6.11 -2.17
CA ALA A 121 7.81 -5.07 -3.13
C ALA A 121 9.03 -5.49 -3.96
N ILE A 122 10.12 -5.93 -3.31
CA ILE A 122 11.32 -6.42 -3.98
C ILE A 122 11.04 -7.65 -4.86
N ARG A 123 10.22 -8.60 -4.37
CA ARG A 123 9.87 -9.83 -5.10
C ARG A 123 9.00 -9.56 -6.34
N SER A 124 8.20 -8.50 -6.32
CA SER A 124 7.37 -8.10 -7.46
C SER A 124 8.17 -7.48 -8.62
N LEU A 125 9.44 -7.11 -8.37
CA LEU A 125 10.32 -6.56 -9.40
C LEU A 125 10.81 -7.65 -10.38
N PRO A 126 10.92 -7.34 -11.69
CA PRO A 126 11.44 -8.26 -12.68
C PRO A 126 12.95 -8.46 -12.57
N SER A 127 13.45 -9.56 -13.11
CA SER A 127 14.87 -9.94 -13.10
C SER A 127 15.82 -8.92 -13.72
N LYS A 128 15.34 -7.97 -14.52
CA LYS A 128 16.19 -6.84 -14.97
C LYS A 128 16.74 -6.00 -13.80
N PHE A 129 16.12 -6.08 -12.62
CA PHE A 129 16.58 -5.45 -11.39
C PHE A 129 17.34 -6.43 -10.47
N GLU A 130 17.83 -7.59 -10.94
CA GLU A 130 18.51 -8.61 -10.12
C GLU A 130 19.65 -8.04 -9.26
N SER A 131 20.45 -7.13 -9.82
CA SER A 131 21.53 -6.45 -9.11
C SER A 131 21.02 -5.59 -7.96
N LEU A 132 19.90 -4.89 -8.17
CA LEU A 132 19.20 -4.10 -7.17
C LEU A 132 18.62 -5.00 -6.08
N ILE A 133 17.94 -6.09 -6.46
CA ILE A 133 17.42 -7.09 -5.52
C ILE A 133 18.55 -7.65 -4.64
N ARG A 134 19.74 -7.88 -5.21
CA ARG A 134 20.90 -8.38 -4.46
C ARG A 134 21.42 -7.38 -3.44
N VAL A 135 21.48 -6.09 -3.80
CA VAL A 135 21.91 -5.02 -2.87
C VAL A 135 20.94 -4.90 -1.71
N LEU A 136 19.63 -4.87 -1.99
CA LEU A 136 18.59 -4.72 -0.96
C LEU A 136 18.47 -5.96 -0.05
N LYS A 137 18.86 -7.15 -0.51
CA LYS A 137 18.90 -8.37 0.31
C LYS A 137 20.12 -8.46 1.23
N ASN A 138 21.21 -7.79 0.88
CA ASN A 138 22.47 -7.84 1.60
C ASN A 138 22.65 -6.66 2.57
N SER A 139 21.66 -5.76 2.68
CA SER A 139 21.68 -4.68 3.66
C SER A 139 21.35 -5.20 5.07
N ASP A 140 21.98 -4.61 6.09
CA ASP A 140 21.77 -5.00 7.50
C ASP A 140 20.34 -4.77 7.99
N ARG A 141 19.59 -3.90 7.29
CA ARG A 141 18.17 -3.62 7.52
C ARG A 141 17.42 -3.70 6.19
N TYR A 142 16.21 -4.25 6.21
CA TYR A 142 15.32 -4.15 5.05
C TYR A 142 14.92 -2.68 4.83
N PRO A 143 15.08 -2.16 3.60
CA PRO A 143 14.68 -0.80 3.27
C PRO A 143 13.17 -0.61 3.46
N GLU A 144 12.74 0.60 3.80
CA GLU A 144 11.31 0.93 3.80
C GLU A 144 10.81 1.00 2.35
N ILE A 145 9.49 1.03 2.16
CA ILE A 145 8.91 0.95 0.83
C ILE A 145 9.28 2.18 -0.03
N GLU A 146 9.38 3.34 0.60
CA GLU A 146 9.79 4.60 -0.01
C GLU A 146 11.23 4.51 -0.53
N ASP A 147 12.15 3.95 0.26
CA ASP A 147 13.54 3.76 -0.16
C ASP A 147 13.63 2.84 -1.38
N ILE A 148 12.80 1.80 -1.45
CA ILE A 148 12.74 0.89 -2.60
C ILE A 148 12.23 1.64 -3.83
N ILE A 149 11.16 2.43 -3.69
CA ILE A 149 10.57 3.22 -4.78
C ILE A 149 11.60 4.20 -5.33
N ASP A 150 12.19 5.03 -4.47
CA ASP A 150 13.20 6.03 -4.85
C ASP A 150 14.38 5.38 -5.57
N PHE A 151 14.80 4.21 -5.08
CA PHE A 151 15.92 3.48 -5.66
C PHE A 151 15.57 2.86 -7.02
N VAL A 152 14.36 2.34 -7.22
CA VAL A 152 13.90 1.82 -8.52
C VAL A 152 13.74 2.96 -9.53
N GLU A 153 13.11 4.07 -9.14
CA GLU A 153 12.93 5.25 -9.99
C GLU A 153 14.26 5.87 -10.43
N SER A 154 15.24 5.95 -9.52
CA SER A 154 16.58 6.47 -9.82
C SER A 154 17.35 5.59 -10.80
N ASN A 155 17.10 4.27 -10.79
CA ASN A 155 17.86 3.33 -11.60
C ASN A 155 17.12 2.87 -12.87
N GLN A 156 15.85 3.23 -13.05
CA GLN A 156 15.04 2.80 -14.21
C GLN A 156 15.67 3.15 -15.56
N ALA A 157 16.32 4.33 -15.66
CA ALA A 157 16.97 4.79 -16.88
C ALA A 157 18.21 3.94 -17.25
N GLN A 158 18.93 3.43 -16.23
CA GLN A 158 20.08 2.57 -16.43
C GLN A 158 19.64 1.18 -16.92
N PHE A 159 18.55 0.66 -16.36
CA PHE A 159 18.00 -0.65 -16.75
C PHE A 159 17.26 -0.62 -18.08
N SER A 160 16.61 0.49 -18.46
CA SER A 160 16.04 0.68 -19.80
C SER A 160 17.12 0.63 -20.89
N LYS A 161 18.24 1.34 -20.69
CA LYS A 161 19.39 1.32 -21.61
C LYS A 161 20.06 -0.05 -21.67
N ALA A 162 20.25 -0.72 -20.53
CA ALA A 162 20.83 -2.07 -20.47
C ALA A 162 19.95 -3.12 -21.16
N PHE A 163 18.63 -3.03 -20.98
CA PHE A 163 17.66 -3.91 -21.64
C PHE A 163 17.65 -3.74 -23.16
N ILE A 164 17.66 -2.48 -23.64
CA ILE A 164 17.77 -2.20 -25.08
C ILE A 164 19.09 -2.72 -25.64
N LYS A 165 20.22 -2.48 -24.97
CA LYS A 165 21.54 -2.97 -25.41
C LYS A 165 21.59 -4.50 -25.50
N SER A 166 21.02 -5.19 -24.51
CA SER A 166 20.95 -6.66 -24.49
C SER A 166 20.04 -7.20 -25.60
N LYS A 167 18.89 -6.57 -25.85
CA LYS A 167 17.99 -6.96 -26.94
C LYS A 167 18.60 -6.72 -28.33
N VAL A 168 19.34 -5.62 -28.51
CA VAL A 168 20.08 -5.33 -29.75
C VAL A 168 21.18 -6.37 -29.98
N ALA A 169 21.97 -6.72 -28.95
CA ALA A 169 23.01 -7.74 -29.06
C ALA A 169 22.44 -9.12 -29.46
N LEU A 170 21.33 -9.54 -28.85
CA LEU A 170 20.65 -10.80 -29.21
C LEU A 170 20.12 -10.82 -30.66
N LEU A 171 19.63 -9.67 -31.15
CA LEU A 171 19.17 -9.54 -32.53
C LEU A 171 20.34 -9.55 -33.54
N GLU A 172 21.48 -8.97 -33.18
CA GLU A 172 22.70 -8.96 -34.01
C GLU A 172 23.34 -10.35 -34.10
N GLU A 173 23.41 -11.11 -33.00
CA GLU A 173 23.84 -12.51 -33.00
C GLU A 173 22.91 -13.38 -33.85
N SER A 174 21.59 -13.16 -33.74
CA SER A 174 20.58 -13.86 -34.54
C SER A 174 20.70 -13.57 -36.04
N ARG A 175 21.17 -12.37 -36.42
CA ARG A 175 21.38 -11.95 -37.81
C ARG A 175 22.67 -12.55 -38.39
N SER A 176 23.75 -12.56 -37.61
CA SER A 176 25.03 -13.19 -37.98
C SER A 176 24.89 -14.70 -38.22
N VAL A 177 24.09 -15.40 -37.40
CA VAL A 177 23.82 -16.84 -37.58
C VAL A 177 23.01 -17.13 -38.85
N LYS A 178 22.11 -16.22 -39.26
CA LYS A 178 21.34 -16.37 -40.50
C LYS A 178 22.17 -16.09 -41.76
N GLU A 179 23.14 -15.18 -41.71
CA GLU A 179 24.07 -14.91 -42.82
C GLU A 179 25.06 -16.07 -43.02
N LYS A 180 25.59 -16.66 -41.95
CA LYS A 180 26.48 -17.83 -42.05
C LYS A 180 25.81 -19.07 -42.67
N ARG A 181 24.49 -19.21 -42.54
CA ARG A 181 23.72 -20.32 -43.16
C ARG A 181 23.44 -20.11 -44.66
N LYS A 182 23.62 -18.90 -45.20
CA LYS A 182 23.43 -18.61 -46.63
C LYS A 182 24.69 -18.85 -47.48
N CYS A 183 25.86 -19.00 -46.87
CA CYS A 183 27.14 -19.22 -47.57
C CYS A 183 27.55 -20.70 -47.68
N HIS A 184 26.63 -21.64 -47.42
CA HIS A 184 26.85 -23.10 -47.49
C HIS A 184 25.87 -23.80 -48.46
N PHE A 185 25.47 -23.11 -49.52
CA PHE A 185 24.82 -23.71 -50.70
C PHE A 185 25.55 -23.30 -51.96
#